data_AF-A0A951TAF8-F1
#
_entry.id   AF-A0A951TAF8-F1
#
_cell.length_a   1.000
_cell.length_b   1.000
_cell.length_c   1.000
_cell.angle_alpha   90.00
_cell.angle_beta   90.00
_cell.angle_gamma   90.00
#
_symmetry.space_group_name_H-M   'P 1'
#
loop_
_entity.id
_entity.type
_entity.pdbx_description
1 polymer ?
#
loop_
_entity_poly.entity_id
_entity_poly.type
_entity_poly.pdbx_seq_one_letter_code
_entity_poly.pdbx_strand_id
1 'polypeptide(L)' 'MTKKELKKNSEEMKRLRLKVCASKESARDFLVKAGICTKSGRLAKAYR' A
#
# COMPACT_ATOMS: atom_id res chain seq x y z
N MET A 1 -2.02 -21.90 -2.96
CA MET A 1 -2.48 -21.02 -1.86
C MET A 1 -3.49 -21.79 -1.03
N THR A 2 -3.14 -22.10 0.21
CA THR A 2 -3.99 -22.86 1.14
C THR A 2 -4.88 -21.92 1.96
N LYS A 3 -5.97 -22.45 2.56
CA LYS A 3 -6.88 -21.66 3.43
C LYS A 3 -6.14 -20.96 4.58
N LYS A 4 -5.07 -21.55 5.11
CA LYS A 4 -4.25 -20.98 6.18
C LYS A 4 -3.44 -19.77 5.70
N GLU A 5 -2.83 -19.86 4.52
CA GLU A 5 -2.10 -18.75 3.90
C GLU A 5 -3.04 -17.58 3.57
N LEU A 6 -4.24 -17.89 3.08
CA LEU A 6 -5.22 -16.89 2.73
C LEU A 6 -5.71 -16.10 3.96
N LYS A 7 -5.93 -16.79 5.09
CA LYS A 7 -6.26 -16.14 6.37
C LYS A 7 -5.12 -15.24 6.84
N LYS A 8 -3.88 -15.74 6.82
CA LYS A 8 -2.69 -14.96 7.23
C LYS A 8 -2.52 -13.70 6.36
N ASN A 9 -2.63 -13.84 5.05
CA ASN A 9 -2.56 -12.70 4.13
C ASN A 9 -3.68 -11.68 4.39
N SER A 10 -4.89 -12.13 4.71
CA SER A 10 -6.00 -11.23 5.04
C SER A 10 -5.75 -10.42 6.31
N GLU A 11 -5.12 -11.02 7.33
CA GLU A 11 -4.80 -10.34 8.58
C GLU A 11 -3.65 -9.35 8.40
N GLU A 12 -2.62 -9.72 7.62
CA GLU A 12 -1.52 -8.83 7.27
C GLU A 12 -2.01 -7.62 6.44
N MET A 13 -2.88 -7.83 5.47
CA MET A 13 -3.54 -6.76 4.70
C MET A 13 -4.31 -5.80 5.59
N LYS A 14 -5.06 -6.31 6.59
CA LYS A 14 -5.80 -5.46 7.55
C LYS A 14 -4.84 -4.59 8.36
N ARG A 15 -3.75 -5.16 8.88
CA ARG A 15 -2.72 -4.41 9.62
C ARG A 15 -2.03 -3.37 8.75
N LEU A 16 -1.72 -3.73 7.50
CA LEU A 16 -1.12 -2.82 6.54
C LEU A 16 -2.05 -1.64 6.23
N ARG A 17 -3.35 -1.91 6.00
CA ARG A 17 -4.36 -0.87 5.77
C ARG A 17 -4.41 0.13 6.92
N LEU A 18 -4.42 -0.34 8.16
CA LEU A 18 -4.44 0.55 9.33
C LEU A 18 -3.20 1.45 9.39
N LYS A 19 -2.01 0.92 9.08
CA LYS A 19 -0.76 1.71 9.05
C LYS A 19 -0.73 2.73 7.91
N VAL A 20 -1.13 2.31 6.71
CA VAL A 20 -1.05 3.15 5.51
C VAL A 20 -2.13 4.24 5.54
N CYS A 21 -3.33 3.94 6.02
CA CYS A 21 -4.42 4.91 6.12
C CYS A 21 -4.38 5.77 7.39
N ALA A 22 -3.39 5.60 8.27
CA ALA A 22 -3.27 6.40 9.49
C ALA A 22 -3.06 7.89 9.22
N SER A 23 -2.40 8.24 8.10
CA SER A 23 -2.19 9.62 7.69
C SER A 23 -2.03 9.75 6.18
N LYS A 24 -2.25 10.96 5.65
CA LYS A 24 -2.02 11.28 4.22
C LYS A 24 -0.56 11.08 3.82
N GLU A 25 0.37 11.35 4.73
CA GLU A 25 1.82 11.20 4.51
C GLU A 25 2.21 9.73 4.40
N SER A 26 1.73 8.89 5.33
CA SER A 26 1.97 7.44 5.30
C SER A 26 1.38 6.79 4.05
N ALA A 27 0.20 7.23 3.62
CA ALA A 27 -0.41 6.79 2.37
C ALA A 27 0.45 7.18 1.16
N ARG A 28 0.94 8.42 1.12
CA ARG A 28 1.79 8.89 0.03
C ARG A 28 3.10 8.11 -0.03
N ASP A 29 3.77 7.91 1.09
CA ASP A 29 5.03 7.17 1.14
C ASP A 29 4.87 5.71 0.71
N PHE A 30 3.75 5.08 1.08
CA PHE A 30 3.42 3.74 0.60
C PHE A 30 3.26 3.71 -0.92
N LEU A 31 2.50 4.65 -1.48
CA LEU A 31 2.29 4.76 -2.93
C LEU A 31 3.58 5.10 -3.69
N VAL A 32 4.47 5.89 -3.08
CA VAL A 32 5.78 6.21 -3.66
C VAL A 32 6.71 4.99 -3.64
N LYS A 33 6.77 4.25 -2.52
CA LYS A 33 7.55 3.00 -2.41
C LYS A 33 7.03 1.92 -3.37
N ALA A 34 5.73 1.85 -3.57
CA ALA A 34 5.11 0.94 -4.53
C ALA A 34 5.32 1.36 -6.00
N GLY A 35 5.93 2.53 -6.26
CA GLY A 35 6.16 3.04 -7.61
C GLY A 35 4.89 3.52 -8.31
N ILE A 36 3.80 3.74 -7.56
CA ILE A 36 2.51 4.23 -8.09
C ILE A 36 2.54 5.76 -8.20
N CYS A 37 3.10 6.42 -7.18
CA CYS A 37 3.23 7.88 -7.13
C CYS A 37 4.70 8.31 -7.11
N THR A 38 4.95 9.53 -7.55
CA THR A 38 6.22 10.23 -7.42
C THR A 38 6.29 10.95 -6.06
N LYS A 39 7.50 11.31 -5.61
CA LYS A 39 7.70 12.10 -4.38
C LYS A 39 6.92 13.43 -4.38
N SER A 40 6.63 13.96 -5.57
CA SER A 40 5.84 15.18 -5.78
C SER A 40 4.32 14.97 -5.73
N GLY A 41 3.83 13.74 -5.53
CA GLY A 41 2.40 13.42 -5.47
C GLY A 41 1.73 13.16 -6.83
N ARG A 42 2.48 13.24 -7.94
CA ARG A 42 1.99 12.88 -9.28
C ARG A 42 2.08 11.37 -9.50
N LEU A 43 1.18 10.77 -10.29
CA LEU A 43 1.28 9.37 -10.72
C LEU A 43 2.60 9.11 -11.46
N ALA A 44 3.17 7.91 -11.26
CA ALA A 44 4.34 7.46 -11.98
C ALA A 44 4.02 7.20 -13.46
N LYS A 45 5.04 7.23 -14.32
CA LYS A 45 4.89 7.09 -15.78
C LYS A 45 4.16 5.81 -16.20
N ALA A 46 4.28 4.72 -15.42
CA ALA A 46 3.60 3.45 -15.70
C ALA A 46 2.07 3.51 -15.49
N TYR A 47 1.58 4.51 -14.76
CA TYR A 47 0.17 4.66 -14.38
C TYR A 47 -0.47 5.95 -14.91
N ARG A 48 0.25 6.71 -15.75
CA ARG A 48 -0.23 7.93 -16.41
C ARG A 48 -0.56 7.61 -17.86
#